data_AF-A0A9D4ND07-F1
#
_entry.id   AF-A0A9D4ND07-F1
#
_cell.length_a   1.000
_cell.length_b   1.000
_cell.length_c   1.000
_cell.angle_alpha   90.00
_cell.angle_beta   90.00
_cell.angle_gamma   90.00
#
_symmetry.space_group_name_H-M   'P 1'
#
loop_
_entity.id
_entity.type
_entity.pdbx_description
1 polymer ?
#
loop_
_entity_poly.entity_id
_entity_poly.type
_entity_poly.pdbx_seq_one_letter_code
_entity_poly.pdbx_strand_id
1 'polypeptide(L)'
;MASQTEVRLTVGGERVTARDVTRGEAIDLKNRDPESLHDNMRIHFHDVFGEPDESVYSFDCVWTCAFRLFTNVKLWTYRIVSLLCGLPLAIYWGVYFAILSFCVIWCCEPYLKAFAIELGCVRRIFNTLLAAFYRPCAETIGYIFYNIRITRQ
;
A
#
# COMPACT_ATOMS: atom_id res chain seq x y z
N MET A 1 12.25 25.88 -40.95
CA MET A 1 10.83 25.62 -40.64
C MET A 1 10.66 24.10 -40.53
N ALA A 2 10.97 23.52 -39.36
CA ALA A 2 10.96 22.06 -39.18
C ALA A 2 9.53 21.60 -38.83
N SER A 3 8.91 20.88 -39.76
CA SER A 3 7.59 20.28 -39.61
C SER A 3 7.66 19.15 -38.59
N GLN A 4 6.98 19.30 -37.44
CA GLN A 4 6.76 18.19 -36.50
C GLN A 4 5.72 17.25 -37.10
N THR A 5 6.17 16.11 -37.60
CA THR A 5 5.29 15.00 -37.98
C THR A 5 4.72 14.34 -36.71
N GLU A 6 3.49 14.70 -36.34
CA GLU A 6 2.73 13.98 -35.31
C GLU A 6 2.39 12.57 -35.82
N VAL A 7 3.10 11.56 -35.32
CA VAL A 7 2.76 10.15 -35.58
C VAL A 7 1.57 9.76 -34.71
N ARG A 8 0.40 9.57 -35.33
CA ARG A 8 -0.86 9.18 -34.67
C ARG A 8 -1.05 7.67 -34.75
N LEU A 9 -1.06 6.99 -33.61
CA LEU A 9 -1.31 5.55 -33.51
C LEU A 9 -2.69 5.33 -32.87
N THR A 10 -3.59 4.65 -33.57
CA THR A 10 -4.90 4.24 -33.05
C THR A 10 -4.80 2.80 -32.56
N VAL A 11 -4.78 2.59 -31.24
CA VAL A 11 -4.85 1.27 -30.62
C VAL A 11 -6.20 1.16 -29.91
N GLY A 12 -7.05 0.23 -30.32
CA GLY A 12 -8.26 -0.13 -29.56
C GLY A 12 -9.43 0.86 -29.54
N GLY A 13 -9.55 1.77 -30.52
CA GLY A 13 -10.71 2.67 -30.65
C GLY A 13 -10.73 3.86 -29.69
N GLU A 14 -9.77 3.95 -28.77
CA GLU A 14 -9.57 5.13 -27.93
C GLU A 14 -8.48 6.03 -28.53
N ARG A 15 -8.73 7.34 -28.53
CA ARG A 15 -7.82 8.34 -29.09
C ARG A 15 -6.69 8.59 -28.09
N VAL A 16 -5.67 7.75 -28.14
CA VAL A 16 -4.49 7.88 -27.28
C VAL A 16 -3.45 8.75 -28.00
N THR A 17 -3.10 9.91 -27.43
CA THR A 17 -1.93 10.65 -27.92
C THR A 17 -0.66 10.00 -27.39
N ALA A 18 0.46 10.05 -28.14
CA ALA A 18 1.74 9.49 -27.67
C ALA A 18 2.21 10.08 -26.32
N ARG A 19 1.63 11.20 -25.88
CA ARG A 19 1.84 11.78 -24.55
C ARG A 19 1.15 11.00 -23.43
N ASP A 20 0.02 10.34 -23.71
CA ASP A 20 -0.77 9.61 -22.71
C ASP A 20 -0.16 8.26 -22.36
N VAL A 21 0.54 7.60 -23.30
CA VAL A 21 1.27 6.34 -23.04
C VAL A 21 2.45 6.55 -22.07
N THR A 22 3.00 7.77 -22.01
CA THR A 22 4.10 8.16 -21.10
C THR A 22 3.58 8.76 -19.79
N ARG A 23 2.27 8.82 -19.56
CA ARG A 23 1.70 9.35 -18.32
C ARG A 23 1.82 8.29 -17.23
N GLY A 24 3.04 8.10 -16.74
CA GLY A 24 3.26 7.65 -15.38
C GLY A 24 2.39 8.51 -14.45
N GLU A 25 1.79 7.86 -13.46
CA GLU A 25 0.94 8.45 -12.42
C GLU A 25 1.24 9.93 -12.19
N ALA A 26 0.23 10.79 -12.42
CA ALA A 26 0.43 12.22 -12.29
C ALA A 26 0.74 12.56 -10.82
N ILE A 27 2.00 12.86 -10.52
CA ILE A 27 2.46 13.22 -9.18
C ILE A 27 1.78 14.51 -8.69
N ASP A 28 1.05 14.44 -7.57
CA ASP A 28 0.50 15.63 -6.92
C ASP A 28 1.58 16.31 -6.07
N LEU A 29 1.98 17.52 -6.48
CA LEU A 29 3.01 18.29 -5.80
C LEU A 29 2.50 18.99 -4.53
N LYS A 30 1.18 19.18 -4.39
CA LYS A 30 0.54 19.83 -3.25
C LYS A 30 0.18 18.83 -2.18
N ASN A 31 -0.39 17.69 -2.56
CA ASN A 31 -0.71 16.61 -1.63
C ASN A 31 0.22 15.41 -1.82
N ARG A 32 1.27 15.36 -0.99
CA ARG A 32 2.29 14.29 -1.03
C ARG A 32 1.92 13.05 -0.22
N ASP A 33 0.82 13.09 0.53
CA ASP A 33 0.30 11.98 1.34
C ASP A 33 -1.21 11.84 1.12
N PRO A 34 -1.64 11.35 -0.06
CA PRO A 34 -3.06 11.26 -0.40
C PRO A 34 -3.86 10.31 0.50
N GLU A 35 -3.19 9.30 1.06
CA GLU A 35 -3.81 8.32 1.97
C GLU A 35 -3.67 8.71 3.45
N SER A 36 -3.04 9.85 3.74
CA SER A 36 -2.81 10.35 5.10
C SER A 36 -2.15 9.31 6.02
N LEU A 37 -1.18 8.56 5.48
CA LEU A 37 -0.44 7.51 6.20
C LEU A 37 0.28 8.05 7.43
N HIS A 38 0.61 9.34 7.44
CA HIS A 38 1.45 9.97 8.46
C HIS A 38 0.71 11.02 9.28
N ASP A 39 -0.61 10.88 9.47
CA ASP A 39 -1.43 11.85 10.20
C ASP A 39 -0.95 12.05 11.66
N ASN A 40 -0.46 10.98 12.29
CA ASN A 40 0.10 10.99 13.64
C ASN A 40 1.42 11.77 13.79
N MET A 41 2.12 12.09 12.69
CA MET A 41 3.39 12.85 12.72
C MET A 41 3.20 14.35 12.48
N ARG A 42 1.95 14.82 12.42
CA ARG A 42 1.63 16.25 12.32
C ARG A 42 1.83 16.91 13.70
N ILE A 43 3.03 17.45 13.91
CA ILE A 43 3.38 18.17 15.13
C ILE A 43 3.15 19.67 14.92
N HIS A 44 2.23 20.27 15.69
CA HIS A 44 2.02 21.71 15.70
C HIS A 44 2.89 22.40 16.76
N PHE A 45 3.21 23.69 16.55
CA PHE A 45 3.99 24.49 17.51
C PHE A 45 3.33 24.49 18.90
N HIS A 46 2.01 24.61 18.94
CA HIS A 46 1.22 24.61 20.18
C HIS A 46 1.25 23.25 20.91
N ASP A 47 1.48 22.14 20.21
CA ASP A 47 1.58 20.83 20.85
C ASP A 47 2.93 20.64 21.57
N VAL A 48 3.94 21.41 21.18
CA VAL A 48 5.31 21.32 21.73
C VAL A 48 5.55 22.38 22.80
N PHE A 49 5.09 23.62 22.55
CA PHE A 49 5.38 24.79 23.38
C PHE A 49 4.13 25.45 23.94
N GLY A 50 2.95 24.86 23.77
CA GLY A 50 1.70 25.42 24.27
C GLY A 50 1.78 25.68 25.78
N GLU A 51 1.65 26.95 26.16
CA GLU A 51 1.56 27.34 27.56
C GLU A 51 0.16 26.97 28.09
N PRO A 52 0.03 26.20 29.19
CA PRO A 52 -1.25 25.63 29.63
C PRO A 52 -2.15 26.58 30.46
N ASP A 53 -1.59 27.65 31.05
CA ASP A 53 -2.28 28.53 31.99
C ASP A 53 -2.33 29.99 31.52
N GLU A 54 -3.51 30.63 31.61
CA GLU A 54 -3.71 32.05 31.22
C GLU A 54 -2.93 33.05 32.10
N SER A 55 -2.41 32.61 33.26
CA SER A 55 -1.69 33.48 34.20
C SER A 55 -0.19 33.64 33.90
N VAL A 56 0.37 32.85 32.99
CA VAL A 56 1.83 32.82 32.69
C VAL A 56 2.08 32.87 31.18
N TYR A 57 1.63 33.95 30.53
CA TYR A 57 1.93 34.18 29.12
C TYR A 57 3.32 34.78 28.92
N SER A 58 4.09 34.18 28.01
CA SER A 58 5.29 34.81 27.46
C SER A 58 4.94 36.09 26.68
N PHE A 59 5.87 37.04 26.60
CA PHE A 59 5.69 38.28 25.82
C PHE A 59 5.31 37.98 24.35
N ASP A 60 4.30 38.69 23.82
CA ASP A 60 3.75 38.48 22.46
C ASP A 60 4.80 38.49 21.34
N CYS A 61 5.81 39.35 21.46
CA CYS A 61 6.89 39.46 20.50
C CYS A 61 7.76 38.19 20.49
N VAL A 62 8.07 37.65 21.67
CA VAL A 62 8.85 36.43 21.83
C VAL A 62 8.05 35.24 21.31
N TRP A 63 6.77 35.16 21.66
CA TRP A 63 5.86 34.11 21.20
C TRP A 63 5.76 34.07 19.66
N THR A 64 5.55 35.23 19.02
CA THR A 64 5.45 35.32 17.56
C THR A 64 6.77 35.02 16.85
N CYS A 65 7.91 35.49 17.41
CA CYS A 65 9.23 35.18 16.88
C CYS A 65 9.56 33.68 17.00
N ALA A 66 9.24 33.06 18.14
CA ALA A 66 9.42 31.63 18.36
C ALA A 66 8.59 30.81 17.36
N PHE A 67 7.32 31.17 17.14
CA PHE A 67 6.45 30.52 16.15
C PHE A 67 7.03 30.58 14.73
N ARG A 68 7.50 31.76 14.31
CA ARG A 68 8.08 31.97 12.97
C ARG A 68 9.40 31.21 12.81
N LEU A 69 10.28 31.27 13.82
CA LEU A 69 11.56 30.60 13.78
C LEU A 69 11.39 29.08 13.75
N PHE A 70 10.54 28.54 14.63
CA PHE A 70 10.24 27.11 14.69
C PHE A 70 9.71 26.59 13.34
N THR A 71 8.71 27.27 12.76
CA THR A 71 8.11 26.85 11.49
C THR A 71 9.11 26.88 10.34
N ASN A 72 9.94 27.92 10.27
CA ASN A 72 10.96 28.05 9.23
C ASN A 72 12.08 27.03 9.38
N VAL A 73 12.65 26.89 10.58
CA VAL A 73 13.73 25.92 10.83
C VAL A 73 13.24 24.50 10.53
N LYS A 74 12.04 24.13 10.98
CA LYS A 74 11.44 22.83 10.66
C LYS A 74 11.32 22.60 9.15
N LEU A 75 10.83 23.59 8.40
CA LEU A 75 10.67 23.48 6.95
C LEU A 75 12.01 23.33 6.22
N TRP A 76 12.99 24.17 6.55
CA TRP A 76 14.29 24.16 5.87
C TRP A 76 15.12 22.93 6.24
N THR A 77 15.15 22.53 7.51
CA THR A 77 15.79 21.28 7.94
C THR A 77 15.17 20.09 7.23
N TYR A 78 13.84 20.00 7.17
CA TYR A 78 13.16 18.94 6.42
C TYR A 78 13.57 18.93 4.95
N ARG A 79 13.58 20.08 4.27
CA ARG A 79 14.00 20.16 2.85
C ARG A 79 15.44 19.69 2.62
N ILE A 80 16.38 20.09 3.48
CA ILE A 80 17.79 19.72 3.34
C ILE A 80 17.97 18.21 3.60
N VAL A 81 17.37 17.69 4.66
CA VAL A 81 17.43 16.25 4.99
C VAL A 81 16.75 15.42 3.91
N SER A 82 15.59 15.83 3.40
CA SER A 82 14.91 15.14 2.29
C SER A 82 15.72 15.19 1.00
N LEU A 83 16.48 16.25 0.72
CA LEU A 83 17.34 16.32 -0.45
C LEU A 83 18.52 15.34 -0.31
N LEU A 84 19.17 15.34 0.86
CA LEU A 84 20.36 14.54 1.11
C LEU A 84 20.05 13.04 1.25
N CYS A 85 18.96 12.70 1.94
CA CYS A 85 18.60 11.33 2.25
C CYS A 85 17.42 10.82 1.44
N GLY A 86 16.45 11.67 1.10
CA GLY A 86 15.23 11.25 0.39
C GLY A 86 15.52 10.80 -1.04
N LEU A 87 16.37 11.51 -1.78
CA LEU A 87 16.74 11.12 -3.15
C LEU A 87 17.48 9.77 -3.22
N PRO A 88 18.55 9.52 -2.45
CA PRO A 88 19.21 8.21 -2.48
C PRO A 88 18.31 7.08 -1.94
N LEU A 89 17.47 7.34 -0.94
CA LEU A 89 16.50 6.36 -0.47
C LEU A 89 15.45 6.02 -1.54
N ALA A 90 14.96 7.00 -2.29
CA ALA A 90 14.03 6.77 -3.38
C ALA A 90 14.65 5.88 -4.47
N ILE A 91 15.92 6.09 -4.81
CA ILE A 91 16.66 5.24 -5.76
C ILE A 91 16.79 3.82 -5.20
N TYR A 92 17.19 3.68 -3.94
CA TYR A 92 17.33 2.38 -3.29
C TYR A 92 16.01 1.58 -3.32
N TRP A 93 14.91 2.20 -2.89
CA TRP A 93 13.60 1.55 -2.89
C TRP A 93 13.11 1.24 -4.31
N GLY A 94 13.33 2.13 -5.27
CA GLY A 94 13.00 1.88 -6.67
C GLY A 94 13.70 0.65 -7.25
N VAL A 95 15.02 0.53 -7.01
CA VAL A 95 15.80 -0.65 -7.43
C VAL A 95 15.34 -1.91 -6.68
N TYR A 96 15.09 -1.80 -5.37
CA TYR A 96 14.61 -2.92 -4.56
C TYR A 96 13.30 -3.48 -5.09
N PHE A 97 12.30 -2.63 -5.31
CA PHE A 97 11.00 -3.06 -5.84
C PHE A 97 11.09 -3.58 -7.27
N ALA A 98 11.99 -3.05 -8.10
CA ALA A 98 12.23 -3.56 -9.45
C ALA A 98 12.78 -5.00 -9.42
N ILE A 99 13.79 -5.27 -8.58
CA ILE A 99 14.36 -6.61 -8.42
C ILE A 99 13.31 -7.56 -7.83
N LEU A 100 12.58 -7.12 -6.80
CA LEU A 100 11.51 -7.91 -6.19
C LEU A 100 10.46 -8.31 -7.22
N SER A 101 10.00 -7.35 -8.03
CA SER A 101 9.02 -7.60 -9.09
C SER A 101 9.55 -8.61 -10.12
N PHE A 102 10.82 -8.47 -10.50
CA PHE A 102 11.47 -9.43 -11.38
C PHE A 102 11.50 -10.83 -10.76
N CYS A 103 11.93 -10.98 -9.51
CA CYS A 103 11.95 -12.28 -8.84
C CYS A 103 10.54 -12.88 -8.70
N VAL A 104 9.52 -12.08 -8.42
CA VAL A 104 8.15 -12.57 -8.30
C VAL A 104 7.66 -13.15 -9.62
N ILE A 105 7.81 -12.39 -10.72
CA ILE A 105 7.31 -12.79 -12.04
C ILE A 105 8.12 -13.96 -12.60
N TRP A 106 9.45 -13.90 -12.52
CA TRP A 106 10.32 -14.84 -13.21
C TRP A 106 10.73 -16.04 -12.38
N CYS A 107 10.66 -15.96 -11.05
CA CYS A 107 11.04 -17.08 -10.16
C CYS A 107 9.85 -17.57 -9.33
N CYS A 108 9.12 -16.70 -8.65
CA CYS A 108 8.05 -17.14 -7.76
C CYS A 108 6.84 -17.70 -8.52
N GLU A 109 6.35 -17.04 -9.56
CA GLU A 109 5.21 -17.57 -10.34
C GLU A 109 5.47 -18.95 -10.96
N PRO A 110 6.59 -19.23 -11.65
CA PRO A 110 6.84 -20.56 -12.17
C PRO A 110 7.05 -21.59 -11.05
N TYR A 111 7.70 -21.20 -9.95
CA TYR A 111 7.87 -22.07 -8.79
C TYR A 111 6.53 -22.44 -8.15
N LEU A 112 5.64 -21.46 -7.95
CA LEU A 112 4.29 -21.69 -7.43
C LEU A 112 3.47 -22.59 -8.37
N LYS A 113 3.58 -22.40 -9.69
CA LYS A 113 2.94 -23.29 -10.66
C LYS A 113 3.47 -24.72 -10.58
N ALA A 114 4.79 -24.90 -10.46
CA ALA A 114 5.38 -26.22 -10.27
C ALA A 114 4.92 -26.88 -8.95
N PHE A 115 4.95 -26.11 -7.86
CA PHE A 115 4.49 -26.58 -6.55
C PHE A 115 2.99 -26.94 -6.54
N ALA A 116 2.16 -26.20 -7.28
CA ALA A 116 0.75 -26.52 -7.43
C ALA A 116 0.51 -27.87 -8.14
N ILE A 117 1.38 -28.27 -9.08
CA ILE A 117 1.31 -29.58 -9.73
C ILE A 117 1.62 -30.69 -8.71
N GLU A 118 2.69 -30.53 -7.92
CA GLU A 118 3.06 -31.47 -6.86
C GLU A 118 1.96 -31.60 -5.78
N LEU A 119 1.45 -30.46 -5.32
CA LEU A 119 0.29 -30.41 -4.41
C LEU A 119 -0.96 -31.03 -5.02
N GLY A 120 -1.13 -31.01 -6.35
CA GLY A 120 -2.23 -31.67 -7.03
C GLY A 120 -2.28 -33.17 -6.76
N CYS A 121 -1.11 -33.82 -6.73
CA CYS A 121 -0.97 -35.23 -6.37
C CYS A 121 -1.32 -35.47 -4.89
N VAL A 122 -0.76 -34.65 -4.00
CA VAL A 122 -1.06 -34.72 -2.55
C VAL A 122 -2.54 -34.49 -2.27
N ARG A 123 -3.15 -33.52 -2.94
CA ARG A 123 -4.58 -33.18 -2.81
C ARG A 123 -5.48 -34.34 -3.22
N ARG A 124 -5.11 -35.09 -4.26
CA ARG A 124 -5.87 -36.30 -4.65
C ARG A 124 -5.83 -37.35 -3.55
N ILE A 125 -4.65 -37.65 -3.03
CA ILE A 125 -4.48 -38.63 -1.94
C ILE A 125 -5.26 -38.17 -0.69
N PHE A 126 -5.12 -36.90 -0.33
CA PHE A 126 -5.78 -36.31 0.82
C PHE A 126 -7.32 -36.33 0.68
N ASN A 127 -7.86 -36.00 -0.50
CA ASN A 127 -9.29 -36.12 -0.77
C ASN A 127 -9.79 -37.56 -0.68
N THR A 128 -9.00 -38.54 -1.15
CA THR A 128 -9.35 -39.95 -1.00
C THR A 128 -9.37 -40.36 0.46
N LEU A 129 -8.41 -39.91 1.28
CA LEU A 129 -8.39 -40.16 2.72
C LEU A 129 -9.59 -39.51 3.42
N LEU A 130 -9.91 -38.26 3.12
CA LEU A 130 -11.12 -37.61 3.64
C LEU A 130 -12.38 -38.36 3.20
N ALA A 131 -12.46 -38.80 1.95
CA ALA A 131 -13.60 -39.60 1.50
C ALA A 131 -13.70 -40.95 2.22
N ALA A 132 -12.58 -41.58 2.56
CA ALA A 132 -12.55 -42.86 3.24
C ALA A 132 -12.86 -42.76 4.74
N PHE A 133 -12.39 -41.71 5.42
CA PHE A 133 -12.51 -41.57 6.87
C PHE A 133 -13.57 -40.57 7.29
N TYR A 134 -13.60 -39.39 6.67
CA TYR A 134 -14.47 -38.31 7.10
C TYR A 134 -15.92 -38.53 6.65
N ARG A 135 -16.17 -39.09 5.46
CA ARG A 135 -17.54 -39.43 5.03
C ARG A 135 -18.27 -40.37 6.00
N PRO A 136 -17.72 -41.54 6.38
CA PRO A 136 -18.43 -42.44 7.31
C PRO A 136 -18.64 -41.81 8.69
N CYS A 137 -17.69 -41.02 9.20
CA CYS A 137 -17.88 -40.26 10.44
C CYS A 137 -19.00 -39.21 10.33
N ALA A 138 -19.06 -38.46 9.22
CA ALA A 138 -20.11 -37.47 9.01
C ALA A 138 -21.49 -38.12 8.84
N GLU A 139 -21.55 -39.26 8.14
CA GLU A 139 -22.78 -40.03 7.95
C GLU A 139 -23.29 -40.62 9.27
N THR A 140 -22.41 -41.21 10.08
CA THR A 140 -22.78 -41.72 11.42
C THR A 140 -23.25 -40.62 12.36
N ILE A 141 -22.61 -39.45 12.35
CA ILE A 141 -23.09 -38.28 13.12
C ILE A 141 -24.48 -37.84 12.62
N GLY A 142 -24.69 -37.80 11.31
CA GLY A 142 -26.00 -37.51 10.71
C GLY A 142 -27.09 -38.49 11.16
N TYR A 143 -26.76 -39.79 11.27
CA TYR A 143 -27.68 -40.82 11.79
C TYR A 143 -28.10 -40.59 13.25
N ILE A 144 -27.25 -39.99 14.09
CA ILE A 144 -27.61 -39.64 15.47
C ILE A 144 -28.74 -38.60 15.50
N PHE A 145 -28.71 -37.64 14.57
CA PHE A 145 -29.73 -36.58 14.47
C PHE A 145 -30.93 -36.95 13.59
N TYR A 146 -30.83 -38.01 12.79
CA TYR A 146 -31.87 -38.43 11.84
C TYR A 146 -33.23 -38.72 12.50
N ASN A 147 -33.23 -39.17 13.76
CA ASN A 147 -34.45 -39.61 14.43
C ASN A 147 -35.20 -38.49 15.20
N ILE A 148 -34.74 -37.24 15.14
CA ILE A 148 -35.40 -36.12 15.82
C ILE A 148 -36.53 -35.58 14.92
N ARG A 149 -37.76 -36.06 15.15
CA ARG A 149 -38.97 -35.50 14.52
C ARG A 149 -39.51 -34.35 15.37
N ILE A 150 -39.49 -33.13 14.83
CA ILE A 150 -40.13 -31.97 15.45
C ILE A 150 -41.61 -31.96 15.02
N THR A 151 -42.49 -32.39 15.92
CA THR A 151 -43.94 -32.18 15.76
C THR A 151 -44.26 -30.79 16.30
N ARG A 152 -44.58 -29.84 15.41
CA ARG A 152 -45.14 -28.54 15.82
C ARG A 152 -46.58 -28.74 16.29
N GLN A 153 -46.84 -28.34 17.53
CA GLN A 153 -48.20 -28.13 18.06
C GLN A 153 -48.80 -26.85 17.50
#